data_AF-A0A183KGJ3-F1
#
_entry.id   AF-A0A183KGJ3-F1
#
_cell.length_a   1.000
_cell.length_b   1.000
_cell.length_c   1.000
_cell.angle_alpha   90.00
_cell.angle_beta   90.00
_cell.angle_gamma   90.00
#
_symmetry.space_group_name_H-M   'P 1'
#
loop_
_entity.id
_entity.type
_entity.pdbx_description
1 polymer ?
#
loop_
_entity_poly.entity_id
_entity_poly.type
_entity_poly.pdbx_seq_one_letter_code
_entity_poly.pdbx_strand_id
1 'polypeptide(L)'
;MALRAFGAVPLKLLCRSDEFLFRNFGRQSSHLFVHRETPENNSNTTFEFSAENKKRLDVIISNYPPAHKAAAIIPALDLAQRQHGIEPGQTTPDKMFTLTEVECLGACVNAPMMQINDDYYEDLTAEDTVRILDEIKAGKKPKPGPQSGQGGRFASEPKGGLTSLTTEPKGPGFKVRSDL
;
A
#
# COMPACT_ATOMS: atom_id res chain seq x y z
N MET A 1 43.36 -37.84 26.22
CA MET A 1 41.97 -38.17 25.86
C MET A 1 41.47 -37.01 24.99
N ALA A 2 41.85 -37.00 23.70
CA ALA A 2 41.03 -37.43 22.55
C ALA A 2 39.74 -36.55 22.42
N LEU A 3 39.43 -35.83 21.34
CA LEU A 3 39.90 -35.89 19.94
C LEU A 3 39.64 -34.52 19.23
N ARG A 4 40.52 -34.16 18.28
CA ARG A 4 40.35 -33.06 17.30
C ARG A 4 39.57 -33.51 16.06
N ALA A 5 38.86 -32.59 15.39
CA ALA A 5 38.93 -32.27 13.95
C ALA A 5 37.72 -31.37 13.55
N PHE A 6 37.87 -30.09 13.20
CA PHE A 6 38.40 -29.43 11.99
C PHE A 6 37.42 -29.28 10.81
N GLY A 7 37.30 -28.03 10.33
CA GLY A 7 36.65 -27.61 9.07
C GLY A 7 35.84 -26.32 9.25
N ALA A 8 36.43 -25.12 9.41
CA ALA A 8 37.07 -24.27 8.37
C ALA A 8 36.04 -23.79 7.31
N VAL A 9 35.90 -22.52 6.90
CA VAL A 9 36.74 -21.30 6.97
C VAL A 9 35.88 -20.10 6.41
N PRO A 10 36.33 -18.83 6.37
CA PRO A 10 35.61 -17.69 6.97
C PRO A 10 35.51 -16.45 6.03
N LEU A 11 35.36 -15.25 6.63
CA LEU A 11 36.10 -14.00 6.33
C LEU A 11 35.27 -12.79 5.84
N LYS A 12 35.23 -11.77 6.73
CA LYS A 12 35.29 -10.31 6.51
C LYS A 12 34.59 -9.71 5.28
N LEU A 13 33.69 -8.76 5.54
CA LEU A 13 33.79 -7.45 4.87
C LEU A 13 33.61 -6.32 5.90
N LEU A 14 34.73 -5.94 6.51
CA LEU A 14 34.95 -4.59 7.02
C LEU A 14 35.73 -3.89 5.89
N CYS A 15 35.14 -2.89 5.26
CA CYS A 15 35.90 -1.85 4.56
C CYS A 15 35.38 -0.50 5.04
N ARG A 16 36.28 0.21 5.71
CA ARG A 16 36.19 1.59 6.17
C ARG A 16 37.36 2.29 5.49
N SER A 17 37.10 3.27 4.64
CA SER A 17 38.06 4.26 4.12
C SER A 17 37.28 5.16 3.16
N ASP A 18 36.95 6.39 3.53
CA ASP A 18 37.80 7.58 3.51
C ASP A 18 37.37 8.46 2.32
N GLU A 19 37.44 9.78 2.55
CA GLU A 19 37.13 10.85 1.61
C GLU A 19 37.62 10.55 0.19
N PHE A 20 36.68 10.30 -0.73
CA PHE A 20 36.92 10.58 -2.14
C PHE A 20 36.17 11.85 -2.51
N LEU A 21 36.96 12.93 -2.53
CA LEU A 21 36.69 14.18 -3.23
C LEU A 21 36.23 13.91 -4.66
N PHE A 22 34.92 13.79 -4.86
CA PHE A 22 34.29 14.34 -6.06
C PHE A 22 33.54 15.60 -5.64
N ARG A 23 34.27 16.72 -5.70
CA ARG A 23 33.67 18.02 -6.00
C ARG A 23 32.82 17.84 -7.26
N ASN A 24 31.51 17.70 -7.08
CA ASN A 24 30.56 18.21 -8.06
C ASN A 24 29.87 19.41 -7.41
N PHE A 25 30.56 20.55 -7.50
CA PHE A 25 29.92 21.84 -7.33
C PHE A 25 28.82 21.96 -8.39
N GLY A 26 27.57 22.18 -7.97
CA GLY A 26 26.53 22.75 -8.83
C GLY A 26 25.38 21.86 -9.27
N ARG A 27 24.45 21.57 -8.36
CA ARG A 27 23.02 21.96 -8.44
C ARG A 27 22.26 21.33 -7.27
N GLN A 28 22.24 22.03 -6.14
CA GLN A 28 21.16 21.83 -5.17
C GLN A 28 19.88 22.29 -5.87
N SER A 29 18.92 21.38 -6.10
CA SER A 29 17.59 21.76 -6.55
C SER A 29 16.93 22.57 -5.43
N SER A 30 16.87 23.89 -5.57
CA SER A 30 16.31 24.82 -4.60
C SER A 30 14.77 24.85 -4.58
N HIS A 31 14.10 23.82 -5.09
CA HIS A 31 12.65 23.77 -5.08
C HIS A 31 12.14 23.06 -3.83
N LEU A 32 11.78 23.87 -2.81
CA LEU A 32 10.89 23.46 -1.73
C LEU A 32 9.60 22.88 -2.35
N PHE A 33 9.42 21.58 -2.19
CA PHE A 33 8.32 20.83 -2.73
C PHE A 33 7.22 20.69 -1.68
N VAL A 34 6.49 21.77 -1.49
CA VAL A 34 5.23 21.80 -0.74
C VAL A 34 4.13 21.84 -1.81
N HIS A 35 2.97 21.21 -1.57
CA HIS A 35 1.78 21.55 -2.35
C HIS A 35 1.62 23.07 -2.25
N ARG A 36 1.95 23.76 -3.35
CA ARG A 36 1.70 25.19 -3.46
C ARG A 36 0.28 25.28 -3.92
N GLU A 37 -0.57 25.83 -3.08
CA GLU A 37 -1.91 26.19 -3.51
C GLU A 37 -1.76 27.04 -4.78
N THR A 38 -2.30 26.49 -5.86
CA THR A 38 -2.58 27.28 -7.05
C THR A 38 -4.04 27.70 -6.96
N PRO A 39 -4.46 28.74 -7.70
CA PRO A 39 -5.86 29.11 -7.76
C PRO A 39 -6.76 27.92 -8.12
N GLU A 40 -6.23 26.95 -8.89
CA GLU A 40 -6.95 25.79 -9.40
C GLU A 40 -6.72 24.48 -8.62
N ASN A 41 -5.74 24.40 -7.71
CA ASN A 41 -5.42 23.18 -6.93
C ASN A 41 -5.06 23.58 -5.50
N ASN A 42 -6.06 23.52 -4.60
CA ASN A 42 -5.97 23.83 -3.17
C ASN A 42 -6.92 22.91 -2.37
N SER A 43 -6.84 22.92 -1.04
CA SER A 43 -7.65 22.03 -0.20
C SER A 43 -9.16 22.33 -0.26
N ASN A 44 -9.55 23.50 -0.75
CA ASN A 44 -10.94 23.94 -0.85
C ASN A 44 -11.57 23.65 -2.22
N THR A 45 -10.80 23.19 -3.21
CA THR A 45 -11.34 22.80 -4.53
C THR A 45 -11.95 21.40 -4.46
N THR A 46 -13.26 21.32 -4.65
CA THR A 46 -13.99 20.05 -4.74
C THR A 46 -13.71 19.36 -6.07
N PHE A 47 -13.30 18.09 -6.03
CA PHE A 47 -13.14 17.27 -7.22
C PHE A 47 -14.51 16.89 -7.81
N GLU A 48 -14.71 17.18 -9.09
CA GLU A 48 -15.86 16.69 -9.86
C GLU A 48 -15.44 16.15 -11.22
N PHE A 49 -16.02 15.00 -11.60
CA PHE A 49 -15.89 14.48 -12.96
C PHE A 49 -16.62 15.37 -13.98
N SER A 50 -16.04 15.49 -15.18
CA SER A 50 -16.69 16.12 -16.33
C SER A 50 -17.98 15.38 -16.68
N ALA A 51 -18.94 16.08 -17.30
CA ALA A 51 -20.23 15.47 -17.66
C ALA A 51 -20.09 14.23 -18.58
N GLU A 52 -19.03 14.18 -19.39
CA GLU A 52 -18.70 13.02 -20.22
C GLU A 52 -18.13 11.87 -19.38
N ASN A 53 -17.22 12.17 -18.45
CA ASN A 53 -16.60 11.18 -17.59
C ASN A 53 -17.56 10.61 -16.55
N LYS A 54 -18.53 11.39 -16.05
CA LYS A 54 -19.62 10.89 -15.20
C LYS A 54 -20.41 9.78 -15.91
N LYS A 55 -20.77 9.97 -17.18
CA LYS A 55 -21.46 8.94 -17.98
C LYS A 55 -20.61 7.69 -18.19
N ARG A 56 -19.30 7.84 -18.44
CA ARG A 56 -18.38 6.70 -18.57
C ARG A 56 -18.23 5.95 -17.25
N LEU A 57 -18.17 6.66 -16.13
CA LEU A 57 -18.09 6.08 -14.80
C LEU A 57 -19.32 5.23 -14.49
N ASP A 58 -20.53 5.71 -14.82
CA ASP A 58 -21.77 4.95 -14.64
C ASP A 58 -21.76 3.64 -15.43
N VAL A 59 -21.28 3.67 -16.69
CA VAL A 59 -21.12 2.47 -17.52
C VAL A 59 -20.12 1.51 -16.90
N ILE A 60 -18.97 2.00 -16.43
CA ILE A 60 -17.95 1.18 -15.76
C ILE A 60 -18.53 0.52 -14.51
N ILE A 61 -19.23 1.27 -13.66
CA ILE A 61 -19.83 0.73 -12.43
C ILE A 61 -20.88 -0.34 -12.76
N SER A 62 -21.65 -0.16 -13.85
CA SER A 62 -22.66 -1.15 -14.28
C SER A 62 -22.08 -2.49 -14.72
N ASN A 63 -20.78 -2.54 -15.09
CA ASN A 63 -20.12 -3.79 -15.47
C ASN A 63 -19.78 -4.68 -14.25
N TYR A 64 -19.85 -4.15 -13.03
CA TYR A 64 -19.51 -4.89 -11.80
C TYR A 64 -20.76 -5.33 -11.04
N PRO A 65 -20.76 -6.54 -10.45
CA PRO A 65 -21.89 -7.03 -9.66
C PRO A 65 -22.11 -6.16 -8.41
N PRO A 66 -23.36 -6.05 -7.91
CA PRO A 66 -23.71 -5.14 -6.82
C PRO A 66 -22.93 -5.37 -5.52
N ALA A 67 -22.52 -6.61 -5.25
CA ALA A 67 -21.71 -6.96 -4.09
C ALA A 67 -20.25 -6.48 -4.17
N HIS A 68 -19.74 -6.15 -5.37
CA HIS A 68 -18.32 -5.85 -5.60
C HIS A 68 -18.10 -4.57 -6.41
N LYS A 69 -19.01 -3.59 -6.31
CA LYS A 69 -18.85 -2.28 -6.97
C LYS A 69 -17.57 -1.54 -6.57
N ALA A 70 -17.00 -1.85 -5.41
CA ALA A 70 -15.71 -1.32 -4.97
C ALA A 70 -14.54 -1.68 -5.91
N ALA A 71 -14.66 -2.74 -6.72
CA ALA A 71 -13.67 -3.10 -7.74
C ALA A 71 -13.59 -2.08 -8.89
N ALA A 72 -14.61 -1.24 -9.06
CA ALA A 72 -14.63 -0.18 -10.08
C ALA A 72 -13.64 0.97 -9.76
N ILE A 73 -12.94 0.93 -8.62
CA ILE A 73 -12.06 2.01 -8.18
C ILE A 73 -10.86 2.23 -9.13
N ILE A 74 -10.28 1.16 -9.69
CA ILE A 74 -9.15 1.27 -10.63
C ILE A 74 -9.58 1.98 -11.93
N PRO A 75 -10.64 1.55 -12.63
CA PRO A 75 -11.08 2.26 -13.82
C PRO A 75 -11.69 3.65 -13.52
N ALA A 76 -12.23 3.88 -12.32
CA ALA A 76 -12.61 5.22 -11.88
C ALA A 76 -11.39 6.14 -11.68
N LEU A 77 -10.30 5.59 -11.14
CA LEU A 77 -9.03 6.29 -10.96
C LEU A 77 -8.38 6.62 -12.30
N ASP A 78 -8.33 5.69 -13.26
CA ASP A 78 -7.83 5.93 -14.62
C ASP A 78 -8.61 7.08 -15.31
N LEU A 79 -9.94 7.11 -15.17
CA LEU A 79 -10.77 8.21 -15.67
C LEU A 79 -10.42 9.55 -15.03
N ALA A 80 -10.16 9.58 -13.71
CA ALA A 80 -9.81 10.79 -12.98
C ALA A 80 -8.40 11.29 -13.38
N GLN A 81 -7.45 10.36 -13.48
CA GLN A 81 -6.08 10.62 -13.94
C GLN A 81 -6.08 11.23 -15.35
N ARG A 82 -6.82 10.64 -16.29
CA ARG A 82 -6.95 11.17 -17.67
C ARG A 82 -7.60 12.55 -17.72
N GLN A 83 -8.59 12.80 -16.87
CA GLN A 83 -9.23 14.11 -16.80
C GLN A 83 -8.27 15.22 -16.35
N HIS A 84 -7.33 14.89 -15.45
CA HIS A 84 -6.40 15.85 -14.87
C HIS A 84 -4.97 15.76 -15.41
N GLY A 85 -4.71 14.88 -16.39
CA GLY A 85 -3.40 14.68 -17.00
C GLY A 85 -2.34 14.14 -16.03
N ILE A 86 -2.76 13.35 -15.04
CA ILE A 86 -1.88 12.74 -14.03
C ILE A 86 -1.52 11.32 -14.51
N GLU A 87 -0.24 10.96 -14.54
CA GLU A 87 0.21 9.66 -15.04
C GLU A 87 0.78 8.78 -13.91
N PRO A 88 0.49 7.46 -13.91
CA PRO A 88 1.21 6.50 -13.06
C PRO A 88 2.72 6.55 -13.31
N GLY A 89 3.51 6.40 -12.25
CA GLY A 89 4.96 6.57 -12.26
C GLY A 89 5.41 7.99 -11.92
N GLN A 90 4.48 8.94 -11.77
CA GLN A 90 4.81 10.27 -11.26
C GLN A 90 5.06 10.23 -9.76
N THR A 91 6.16 10.87 -9.36
CA THR A 91 6.48 11.13 -7.97
C THR A 91 5.90 12.48 -7.59
N THR A 92 5.24 12.55 -6.43
CA THR A 92 4.78 13.81 -5.86
C THR A 92 5.96 14.77 -5.73
N PRO A 93 5.75 16.08 -5.87
CA PRO A 93 6.84 17.02 -5.86
C PRO A 93 7.71 16.85 -4.60
N ASP A 94 7.08 16.60 -3.44
CA ASP A 94 7.74 16.40 -2.14
C ASP A 94 8.68 15.19 -2.07
N LYS A 95 8.74 14.38 -3.13
CA LYS A 95 9.50 13.13 -3.24
C LYS A 95 9.12 12.11 -2.15
N MET A 96 7.97 12.30 -1.52
CA MET A 96 7.49 11.43 -0.44
C MET A 96 6.68 10.26 -1.00
N PHE A 97 5.93 10.48 -2.08
CA PHE A 97 5.05 9.46 -2.66
C PHE A 97 5.35 9.29 -4.14
N THR A 98 5.43 8.05 -4.59
CA THR A 98 5.40 7.73 -6.02
C THR A 98 4.20 6.84 -6.25
N LEU A 99 3.28 7.29 -7.10
CA LEU A 99 2.12 6.48 -7.45
C LEU A 99 2.56 5.48 -8.52
N THR A 100 2.53 4.19 -8.20
CA THR A 100 2.76 3.13 -9.18
C THR A 100 1.55 2.23 -9.20
N GLU A 101 1.02 2.00 -10.39
CA GLU A 101 -0.02 1.00 -10.59
C GLU A 101 0.63 -0.38 -10.68
N VAL A 102 0.09 -1.31 -9.90
CA VAL A 102 0.58 -2.67 -9.80
C VAL A 102 -0.57 -3.62 -10.03
N GLU A 103 -0.25 -4.79 -10.55
CA GLU A 103 -1.19 -5.90 -10.70
C GLU A 103 -1.60 -6.46 -9.32
N CYS A 104 -2.21 -7.64 -9.32
CA CYS A 104 -2.68 -8.30 -8.11
C CYS A 104 -1.61 -8.36 -7.00
N LEU A 105 -1.93 -7.75 -5.85
CA LEU A 105 -1.12 -7.78 -4.64
C LEU A 105 -1.48 -8.94 -3.69
N GLY A 106 -2.39 -9.84 -4.09
CA GLY A 106 -2.73 -11.03 -3.30
C GLY A 106 -3.62 -10.80 -2.08
N ALA A 107 -4.12 -9.58 -1.85
CA ALA A 107 -5.06 -9.26 -0.76
C ALA A 107 -6.52 -9.11 -1.25
N CYS A 108 -6.94 -9.95 -2.19
CA CYS A 108 -8.22 -9.80 -2.90
C CYS A 108 -9.45 -9.83 -1.96
N VAL A 109 -9.40 -10.65 -0.91
CA VAL A 109 -10.50 -10.74 0.06
C VAL A 109 -10.63 -9.45 0.89
N ASN A 110 -9.56 -8.65 0.96
CA ASN A 110 -9.46 -7.39 1.66
C ASN A 110 -9.50 -6.15 0.76
N ALA A 111 -9.97 -6.30 -0.49
CA ALA A 111 -10.15 -5.16 -1.38
C ALA A 111 -11.20 -4.16 -0.83
N PRO A 112 -11.01 -2.84 -1.04
CA PRO A 112 -9.89 -2.16 -1.72
C PRO A 112 -8.62 -2.12 -0.86
N MET A 113 -7.44 -2.15 -1.49
CA MET A 113 -6.17 -2.15 -0.76
C MET A 113 -5.09 -1.36 -1.51
N MET A 114 -4.08 -0.89 -0.77
CA MET A 114 -2.88 -0.25 -1.31
C MET A 114 -1.65 -0.77 -0.56
N GLN A 115 -0.53 -0.87 -1.26
CA GLN A 115 0.76 -1.16 -0.66
C GLN A 115 1.58 0.13 -0.59
N ILE A 116 2.16 0.41 0.58
CA ILE A 116 3.14 1.48 0.74
C ILE A 116 4.40 0.86 1.31
N ASN A 117 5.48 0.87 0.52
CA ASN A 117 6.71 0.15 0.81
C ASN A 117 6.43 -1.34 1.09
N ASP A 118 6.77 -1.83 2.28
CA ASP A 118 6.59 -3.24 2.66
C ASP A 118 5.23 -3.52 3.34
N ASP A 119 4.42 -2.48 3.58
CA ASP A 119 3.20 -2.58 4.38
C ASP A 119 1.93 -2.57 3.52
N TYR A 120 1.00 -3.45 3.89
CA TYR A 120 -0.31 -3.59 3.25
C TYR A 120 -1.34 -2.79 4.03
N TYR A 121 -2.13 -1.98 3.34
CA TYR A 121 -3.27 -1.26 3.90
C TYR A 121 -4.52 -1.70 3.15
N GLU A 122 -5.46 -2.28 3.87
CA GLU A 122 -6.57 -3.02 3.26
C GLU A 122 -7.92 -2.49 3.77
N ASP A 123 -9.04 -2.95 3.19
CA ASP A 123 -10.39 -2.45 3.47
C ASP A 123 -10.55 -0.94 3.33
N LEU A 124 -9.84 -0.35 2.37
CA LEU A 124 -9.71 1.10 2.29
C LEU A 124 -10.99 1.78 1.80
N THR A 125 -11.33 2.86 2.49
CA THR A 125 -12.20 3.92 2.00
C THR A 125 -11.34 5.09 1.46
N ALA A 126 -11.98 6.04 0.78
CA ALA A 126 -11.28 7.24 0.32
C ALA A 126 -10.73 8.04 1.52
N GLU A 127 -11.52 8.12 2.59
CA GLU A 127 -11.20 8.81 3.83
C GLU A 127 -10.02 8.15 4.56
N ASP A 128 -9.99 6.81 4.61
CA ASP A 128 -8.87 6.05 5.19
C ASP A 128 -7.58 6.27 4.42
N THR A 129 -7.66 6.31 3.09
CA THR A 129 -6.51 6.53 2.23
C THR A 129 -5.89 7.90 2.51
N VAL A 130 -6.70 8.95 2.58
CA VAL A 130 -6.24 10.31 2.92
C VAL A 130 -5.59 10.34 4.30
N ARG A 131 -6.26 9.75 5.31
CA ARG A 131 -5.74 9.67 6.68
C ARG A 131 -4.37 8.98 6.74
N ILE A 132 -4.21 7.84 6.07
CA ILE A 132 -2.95 7.10 6.04
C ILE A 132 -1.84 7.93 5.40
N LEU A 133 -2.12 8.59 4.27
CA LEU A 133 -1.14 9.44 3.61
C LEU A 133 -0.71 10.62 4.49
N ASP A 134 -1.65 11.24 5.21
CA ASP A 134 -1.36 12.34 6.14
C ASP A 134 -0.53 11.88 7.35
N GLU A 135 -0.83 10.70 7.90
CA GLU A 135 -0.02 10.09 8.97
C GLU A 135 1.42 9.84 8.51
N ILE A 136 1.61 9.31 7.29
CA ILE A 136 2.93 9.07 6.71
C ILE A 136 3.67 10.38 6.46
N LYS A 137 2.99 11.42 5.95
CA LYS A 137 3.55 12.77 5.81
C LYS A 137 4.01 13.35 7.15
N ALA A 138 3.28 13.07 8.22
CA ALA A 138 3.65 13.47 9.57
C ALA A 138 4.79 12.63 10.18
N GLY A 139 5.39 11.70 9.40
CA GLY A 139 6.45 10.81 9.85
C GLY A 139 5.97 9.68 10.78
N LYS A 140 4.66 9.45 10.86
CA LYS A 140 4.08 8.35 11.63
C LYS A 140 3.98 7.11 10.74
N LYS A 141 4.04 5.93 11.35
CA LYS A 141 3.76 4.67 10.67
C LYS A 141 2.32 4.23 11.00
N PRO A 142 1.37 4.41 10.07
CA PRO A 142 -0.01 3.95 10.27
C PRO A 142 -0.05 2.43 10.40
N LYS A 143 -1.06 1.92 11.11
CA LYS A 143 -1.22 0.49 11.37
C LYS A 143 -1.45 -0.27 10.06
N PRO A 144 -0.60 -1.26 9.71
CA PRO A 144 -0.82 -2.11 8.55
C PRO A 144 -1.97 -3.11 8.79
N GLY A 145 -2.59 -3.54 7.69
CA GLY A 145 -3.73 -4.44 7.63
C GLY A 145 -5.05 -3.74 7.32
N PRO A 146 -6.19 -4.41 7.57
CA PRO A 146 -7.53 -3.87 7.35
C PRO A 146 -7.79 -2.60 8.17
N GLN A 147 -8.37 -1.58 7.52
CA GLN A 147 -8.69 -0.28 8.11
C GLN A 147 -10.15 -0.15 8.56
N SER A 148 -10.96 -1.23 8.47
CA SER A 148 -12.40 -1.22 8.78
C SER A 148 -12.79 -0.91 10.24
N GLY A 149 -11.83 -0.52 11.09
CA GLY A 149 -12.06 0.04 12.43
C GLY A 149 -12.25 -0.99 13.55
N GLN A 150 -12.50 -0.51 14.77
CA GLN A 150 -12.88 -1.35 15.91
C GLN A 150 -14.28 -1.93 15.70
N GLY A 151 -14.36 -3.25 15.50
CA GLY A 151 -15.58 -3.95 15.09
C GLY A 151 -15.59 -4.34 13.61
N GLY A 152 -14.58 -3.94 12.85
CA GLY A 152 -14.26 -4.50 11.53
C GLY A 152 -13.52 -5.83 11.63
N ARG A 153 -12.97 -6.28 10.50
CA ARG A 153 -12.13 -7.49 10.44
C ARG A 153 -10.67 -7.18 10.77
N PHE A 154 -9.97 -8.15 11.35
CA PHE A 154 -8.56 -8.11 11.74
C PHE A 154 -7.63 -8.51 10.61
N ALA A 155 -8.01 -9.53 9.84
CA ALA A 155 -7.25 -10.03 8.70
C ALA A 155 -8.23 -10.41 7.59
N SER A 156 -8.34 -11.69 7.25
CA SER A 156 -9.15 -12.19 6.15
C SER A 156 -10.47 -12.82 6.57
N GLU A 157 -10.91 -12.66 7.82
CA GLU A 157 -12.16 -13.24 8.30
C GLU A 157 -13.40 -12.52 7.72
N PRO A 158 -14.58 -13.17 7.73
CA PRO A 158 -15.80 -12.52 7.30
C PRO A 158 -16.15 -11.31 8.16
N LYS A 159 -16.58 -10.22 7.54
CA LYS A 159 -16.95 -8.96 8.22
C LYS A 159 -18.06 -9.12 9.27
N GLY A 160 -18.89 -10.17 9.14
CA GLY A 160 -19.95 -10.50 10.10
C GLY A 160 -19.51 -11.35 11.29
N GLY A 161 -18.21 -11.60 11.45
CA GLY A 161 -17.64 -12.47 12.48
C GLY A 161 -17.22 -13.85 11.95
N LEU A 162 -16.60 -14.63 12.82
CA LEU A 162 -16.05 -15.95 12.48
C LEU A 162 -17.15 -16.95 12.11
N THR A 163 -17.21 -17.35 10.84
CA THR A 163 -18.10 -18.43 10.37
C THR A 163 -17.44 -19.80 10.40
N SER A 164 -16.12 -19.85 10.55
CA SER A 164 -15.30 -21.05 10.61
C SER A 164 -14.13 -20.82 11.58
N LEU A 165 -13.41 -21.90 11.94
CA LEU A 165 -12.33 -21.86 12.94
C LEU A 165 -12.79 -21.28 14.30
N THR A 166 -14.04 -21.56 14.68
CA THR A 166 -14.67 -21.06 15.92
C THR A 166 -14.27 -21.86 17.17
N THR A 167 -13.67 -23.03 16.98
CA THR A 167 -13.21 -23.92 18.06
C THR A 167 -11.70 -23.84 18.18
N GLU A 168 -11.17 -24.11 19.38
CA GLU A 168 -9.73 -24.24 19.58
C GLU A 168 -9.12 -25.33 18.69
N PRO A 169 -7.92 -25.09 18.15
CA PRO A 169 -7.24 -26.05 17.29
C PRO A 169 -6.93 -27.33 18.07
N LYS A 170 -7.06 -28.47 17.39
CA LYS A 170 -6.66 -29.74 17.99
C LYS A 170 -5.14 -29.76 18.15
N GLY A 171 -4.68 -30.02 19.36
CA GLY A 171 -3.26 -30.03 19.70
C GLY A 171 -2.44 -31.12 19.00
N PRO A 172 -1.13 -31.20 19.29
CA PRO A 172 -0.25 -32.21 18.70
C PRO A 172 -0.74 -33.62 19.05
N GLY A 173 -0.57 -34.57 18.12
CA GLY A 173 -1.04 -35.94 18.30
C GLY A 173 -2.46 -36.21 17.77
N PHE A 174 -3.23 -35.17 17.44
CA PHE A 174 -4.57 -35.36 16.87
C PHE A 174 -4.49 -36.01 15.48
N LYS A 175 -5.09 -37.19 15.33
CA LYS A 175 -5.05 -38.01 14.11
C LYS A 175 -3.63 -38.39 13.64
N VAL A 176 -2.66 -38.42 14.56
CA VAL A 176 -1.35 -38.99 14.24
C VAL A 176 -1.53 -40.50 14.05
N ARG A 177 -0.99 -41.02 12.96
CA ARG A 177 -1.00 -42.45 12.63
C ARG A 177 -0.29 -43.23 13.74
N SER A 178 -0.81 -44.41 14.06
CA SER A 178 -0.35 -45.23 15.20
C SER A 178 1.03 -45.88 15.01
N ASP A 179 1.61 -45.78 13.81
CA ASP A 179 2.85 -46.42 13.39
C ASP A 179 4.02 -45.45 13.18
N LEU A 180 3.90 -44.22 13.70
CA LEU A 180 5.00 -43.26 13.90
C LEU A 180 5.48 -43.31 15.36
#